data_AF-A0AB73M1Y3-F1
#
_entry.id   AF-A0AB73M1Y3-F1
#
_cell.length_a   1.000
_cell.length_b   1.000
_cell.length_c   1.000
_cell.angle_alpha   90.00
_cell.angle_beta   90.00
_cell.angle_gamma   90.00
#
_symmetry.space_group_name_H-M   'P 1'
#
loop_
_entity.id
_entity.type
_entity.pdbx_description
1 polymer ?
#
loop_
_entity_poly.entity_id
_entity_poly.type
_entity_poly.pdbx_seq_one_letter_code
_entity_poly.pdbx_strand_id
1 'polypeptide(L)'
;MAVSSSLDNVDSRLVSFFQDLKRTLSNVYVFESRRSWARQAKLYAACKAGTGSCPAAAPGSSAHQFGKALDINGFSAERDRKSIESVLVRHPDIEWGVDWKQSDPPHFQIRNWSKGISFGDNFFDGGFWVWAVIAIILIYILGR
;
A
#
# COMPACT_ATOMS: atom_id res chain seq x y z
N MET A 1 11.97 10.33 1.53
CA MET A 1 11.36 9.28 2.36
C MET A 1 11.83 7.94 1.83
N ALA A 2 12.50 7.15 2.67
CA ALA A 2 12.96 5.82 2.29
C ALA A 2 11.78 4.87 2.08
N VAL A 3 11.97 3.86 1.24
CA VAL A 3 11.05 2.73 1.12
C VAL A 3 11.18 1.88 2.38
N SER A 4 10.06 1.47 2.98
CA SER A 4 10.09 0.52 4.09
C SER A 4 9.86 -0.89 3.56
N SER A 5 10.80 -1.79 3.79
CA SER A 5 10.65 -3.24 3.54
C SER A 5 10.36 -4.04 4.82
N SER A 6 10.27 -3.38 5.98
CA SER A 6 9.94 -4.03 7.25
C SER A 6 8.47 -4.48 7.29
N LEU A 7 8.19 -5.59 7.99
CA LEU A 7 6.83 -6.04 8.26
C LEU A 7 6.24 -5.41 9.55
N ASP A 8 6.94 -4.47 10.17
CA ASP A 8 6.45 -3.77 11.35
C ASP A 8 5.19 -2.96 11.04
N ASN A 9 4.18 -3.08 11.91
CA ASN A 9 2.88 -2.39 11.79
C ASN A 9 2.14 -2.69 10.46
N VAL A 10 2.42 -3.86 9.87
CA VAL A 10 1.65 -4.45 8.76
C VAL A 10 0.58 -5.37 9.33
N ASP A 11 -0.57 -5.45 8.67
CA ASP A 11 -1.64 -6.39 9.04
C ASP A 11 -1.11 -7.83 9.13
N SER A 12 -1.36 -8.50 10.27
CA SER A 12 -0.87 -9.86 10.54
C SER A 12 -1.25 -10.88 9.45
N ARG A 13 -2.36 -10.66 8.75
CA ARG A 13 -2.82 -11.53 7.65
C ARG A 13 -1.89 -11.44 6.44
N LEU A 14 -1.38 -10.24 6.13
CA LEU A 14 -0.37 -10.04 5.09
C LEU A 14 0.98 -10.63 5.50
N VAL A 15 1.34 -10.54 6.78
CA VAL A 15 2.56 -11.18 7.30
C VAL A 15 2.49 -12.69 7.14
N SER A 16 1.36 -13.29 7.54
CA SER A 16 1.10 -14.73 7.38
C SER A 16 1.14 -15.15 5.89
N PHE A 17 0.45 -14.40 5.02
CA PHE A 17 0.49 -14.61 3.57
C PHE A 17 1.92 -14.57 3.03
N PHE A 18 2.71 -13.55 3.38
CA PHE A 18 4.07 -13.41 2.89
C PHE A 18 4.97 -14.57 3.34
N GLN A 19 4.84 -15.04 4.59
CA GLN A 19 5.60 -16.18 5.08
C GLN A 19 5.29 -17.45 4.29
N ASP A 20 4.02 -17.70 3.99
CA ASP A 20 3.60 -18.83 3.15
C ASP A 20 4.08 -18.68 1.71
N LEU A 21 4.00 -17.48 1.14
CA LEU A 21 4.51 -17.20 -0.20
C LEU A 21 6.01 -17.42 -0.29
N LYS A 22 6.77 -16.98 0.72
CA LYS A 22 8.23 -17.16 0.81
C LYS A 22 8.65 -18.63 0.93
N ARG A 23 7.82 -19.48 1.55
CA ARG A 23 8.05 -20.93 1.59
C ARG A 23 7.82 -21.58 0.23
N THR A 24 6.82 -21.11 -0.52
CA THR A 24 6.52 -21.62 -1.87
C THR A 24 7.52 -21.10 -2.92
N LEU A 25 7.92 -19.84 -2.81
CA LEU A 25 8.82 -19.14 -3.73
C LEU A 25 9.95 -18.50 -2.93
N SER A 26 11.05 -19.23 -2.73
CA SER A 26 12.15 -18.81 -1.85
C SER A 26 12.85 -17.51 -2.25
N ASN A 27 12.71 -17.06 -3.50
CA ASN A 27 13.34 -15.84 -4.01
C ASN A 27 12.55 -14.56 -3.71
N VAL A 28 11.30 -14.65 -3.26
CA VAL A 28 10.47 -13.45 -3.07
C VAL A 28 10.95 -12.59 -1.91
N TYR A 29 10.77 -11.27 -2.00
CA TYR A 29 11.09 -10.35 -0.91
C TYR A 29 10.15 -9.16 -0.92
N VAL A 30 9.90 -8.58 0.26
CA VAL A 30 9.12 -7.35 0.39
C VAL A 30 9.94 -6.18 -0.14
N PHE A 31 9.48 -5.57 -1.22
CA PHE A 31 10.04 -4.33 -1.73
C PHE A 31 9.52 -3.13 -0.94
N GLU A 32 8.19 -3.04 -0.77
CA GLU A 32 7.56 -1.98 0.00
C GLU A 32 6.40 -2.49 0.85
N SER A 33 6.30 -1.98 2.07
CA SER A 33 5.30 -2.35 3.07
C SER A 33 4.44 -1.13 3.41
N ARG A 34 4.72 -0.47 4.53
CA ARG A 34 4.12 0.83 4.87
C ARG A 34 4.70 1.95 4.03
N ARG A 35 3.84 2.89 3.66
CA ARG A 35 4.19 4.07 2.89
C ARG A 35 3.65 5.32 3.56
N SER A 36 4.49 6.34 3.75
CA SER A 36 4.01 7.59 4.33
C SER A 36 3.10 8.35 3.37
N TRP A 37 2.22 9.20 3.92
CA TRP A 37 1.38 10.11 3.13
C TRP A 37 2.20 10.95 2.14
N ALA A 38 3.32 11.52 2.59
CA ALA A 38 4.19 12.35 1.75
C ALA A 38 4.82 11.55 0.58
N ARG A 39 5.19 10.28 0.81
CA ARG A 39 5.69 9.42 -0.26
C ARG A 39 4.59 9.08 -1.26
N GLN A 40 3.37 8.78 -0.78
CA GLN A 40 2.23 8.55 -1.67
C GLN A 40 1.90 9.78 -2.50
N ALA A 41 1.91 10.98 -1.91
CA ALA A 41 1.68 12.24 -2.62
C ALA A 41 2.71 12.45 -3.74
N LYS A 42 4.00 12.16 -3.47
CA LYS A 42 5.07 12.22 -4.48
C LYS A 42 4.86 11.24 -5.63
N LEU A 43 4.50 9.99 -5.33
CA LEU A 43 4.22 8.98 -6.36
C LEU A 43 3.01 9.36 -7.21
N TYR A 44 1.93 9.82 -6.55
CA TYR A 44 0.73 10.26 -7.24
C TYR A 44 1.02 11.42 -8.19
N ALA A 45 1.77 12.43 -7.74
CA ALA A 45 2.18 13.56 -8.56
C ALA A 45 3.05 13.13 -9.76
N ALA A 46 4.02 12.23 -9.55
CA ALA A 46 4.87 11.71 -10.62
C ALA A 46 4.08 10.92 -11.67
N CYS A 47 3.15 10.06 -11.24
CA CYS A 47 2.24 9.33 -12.13
C CYS A 47 1.35 10.31 -12.92
N LYS A 48 0.76 11.33 -12.26
CA LYS A 48 -0.05 12.35 -12.92
C LYS A 48 0.73 13.21 -13.92
N ALA A 49 2.02 13.43 -13.67
CA ALA A 49 2.92 14.15 -14.56
C ALA A 49 3.52 13.27 -15.68
N GLY A 50 3.21 11.97 -15.72
CA GLY A 50 3.79 11.03 -16.69
C GLY A 50 5.29 10.76 -16.51
N THR A 51 5.84 11.09 -15.34
CA THR A 51 7.28 10.95 -15.02
C THR A 51 7.56 9.79 -14.06
N GLY A 52 6.53 9.08 -13.60
CA GLY A 52 6.64 7.95 -12.68
C GLY A 52 5.69 6.81 -13.03
N SER A 53 5.87 5.68 -12.33
CA SER A 53 5.07 4.47 -12.52
C SER A 53 3.61 4.66 -12.09
N CYS A 54 2.70 4.10 -12.86
CA CYS A 54 1.27 4.03 -12.59
C CYS A 54 0.82 2.56 -12.57
N PRO A 55 -0.22 2.19 -11.80
CA PRO A 55 -1.14 3.08 -11.07
C PRO A 55 -0.53 3.65 -9.79
N ALA A 56 -0.95 4.86 -9.41
CA ALA A 56 -0.68 5.43 -8.10
C ALA A 56 -1.98 5.99 -7.52
N ALA A 57 -2.37 5.54 -6.33
CA ALA A 57 -3.55 6.06 -5.64
C ALA A 57 -3.34 7.50 -5.15
N ALA A 58 -4.43 8.25 -4.96
CA ALA A 58 -4.36 9.55 -4.30
C ALA A 58 -3.81 9.40 -2.87
N PRO A 59 -3.09 10.41 -2.34
CA PRO A 59 -2.60 10.35 -0.96
C PRO A 59 -3.78 10.32 0.02
N GLY A 60 -3.74 9.37 0.95
CA GLY A 60 -4.84 9.04 1.87
C GLY A 60 -5.73 7.90 1.38
N SER A 61 -5.55 7.44 0.15
CA SER A 61 -6.34 6.36 -0.47
C SER A 61 -5.52 5.12 -0.82
N SER A 62 -4.28 5.01 -0.33
CA SER A 62 -3.44 3.84 -0.57
C SER A 62 -3.41 2.90 0.63
N ALA A 63 -3.65 1.61 0.39
CA ALA A 63 -3.56 0.55 1.41
C ALA A 63 -2.20 0.51 2.13
N HIS A 64 -1.11 0.89 1.46
CA HIS A 64 0.21 0.97 2.08
C HIS A 64 0.29 1.99 3.20
N GLN A 65 -0.48 3.08 3.14
CA GLN A 65 -0.49 4.08 4.21
C GLN A 65 -1.02 3.50 5.52
N PHE A 66 -1.90 2.52 5.43
CA PHE A 66 -2.57 1.90 6.57
C PHE A 66 -1.99 0.54 6.96
N GLY A 67 -0.84 0.15 6.37
CA GLY A 67 -0.24 -1.17 6.60
C GLY A 67 -1.09 -2.33 6.10
N LYS A 68 -1.95 -2.07 5.09
CA LYS A 68 -2.89 -3.04 4.51
C LYS A 68 -2.47 -3.52 3.12
N ALA A 69 -1.23 -3.28 2.71
CA ALA A 69 -0.66 -3.79 1.46
C ALA A 69 0.84 -4.11 1.57
N LEU A 70 1.31 -4.93 0.64
CA LEU A 70 2.71 -5.27 0.39
C LEU A 70 2.99 -5.24 -1.10
N ASP A 71 4.10 -4.63 -1.49
CA ASP A 71 4.72 -4.80 -2.80
C ASP A 71 5.81 -5.86 -2.66
N ILE A 72 5.66 -6.97 -3.37
CA ILE A 72 6.56 -8.13 -3.31
C ILE A 72 7.23 -8.29 -4.67
N ASN A 73 8.54 -8.49 -4.66
CA ASN A 73 9.36 -8.75 -5.84
C ASN A 73 10.01 -10.15 -5.76
N GLY A 74 10.77 -10.52 -6.79
CA GLY A 74 11.52 -11.78 -6.83
C GLY A 74 10.74 -12.96 -7.42
N PHE A 75 9.64 -12.69 -8.10
CA PHE A 75 8.85 -13.67 -8.87
C PHE A 75 8.52 -13.13 -10.27
N SER A 76 8.08 -14.02 -11.15
CA SER A 76 7.47 -13.70 -12.45
C SER A 76 5.96 -13.95 -12.35
N ALA A 77 5.15 -12.92 -12.57
CA ALA A 77 3.70 -13.02 -12.50
C ALA A 77 3.10 -14.03 -13.50
N GLU A 78 3.81 -14.33 -14.60
CA GLU A 78 3.41 -15.32 -15.60
C GLU A 78 3.83 -16.74 -15.21
N ARG A 79 5.13 -16.95 -14.90
CA ARG A 79 5.63 -18.30 -14.56
C ARG A 79 5.13 -18.79 -13.21
N ASP A 80 5.10 -17.91 -12.22
CA ASP A 80 4.83 -18.29 -10.83
C ASP A 80 3.34 -18.16 -10.48
N ARG A 81 2.48 -17.80 -11.45
CA ARG A 81 1.05 -17.51 -11.26
C ARG A 81 0.33 -18.59 -10.47
N LYS A 82 0.43 -19.85 -10.91
CA LYS A 82 -0.25 -20.99 -10.27
C LYS A 82 0.20 -21.19 -8.83
N SER A 83 1.49 -21.00 -8.56
CA SER A 83 2.04 -21.09 -7.21
C SER A 83 1.49 -19.99 -6.31
N ILE A 84 1.45 -18.75 -6.81
CA ILE A 84 0.89 -17.60 -6.08
C ILE A 84 -0.61 -17.79 -5.81
N GLU A 85 -1.37 -18.19 -6.83
CA GLU A 85 -2.81 -18.48 -6.72
C GLU A 85 -3.08 -19.59 -5.69
N SER A 86 -2.24 -20.65 -5.65
CA SER A 86 -2.37 -21.73 -4.66
C SER A 86 -2.18 -21.24 -3.22
N VAL A 87 -1.32 -20.24 -3.01
CA VAL A 87 -1.15 -19.59 -1.71
C VAL A 87 -2.36 -18.70 -1.40
N LEU A 88 -2.83 -17.89 -2.36
CA LEU A 88 -3.99 -17.02 -2.20
C LEU A 88 -5.27 -17.78 -1.83
N VAL A 89 -5.44 -19.03 -2.27
CA VAL A 89 -6.58 -19.89 -1.83
C VAL A 89 -6.61 -20.08 -0.31
N ARG A 90 -5.44 -20.12 0.35
CA ARG A 90 -5.32 -20.23 1.82
C ARG A 90 -5.45 -18.88 2.53
N HIS A 91 -5.42 -17.78 1.79
CA HIS A 91 -5.46 -16.40 2.27
C HIS A 91 -6.59 -15.62 1.55
N PRO A 92 -7.87 -16.04 1.73
CA PRO A 92 -8.99 -15.56 0.91
C PRO A 92 -9.29 -14.07 1.06
N ASP A 93 -8.83 -13.45 2.15
CA ASP A 93 -8.96 -12.03 2.42
C ASP A 93 -7.87 -11.18 1.74
N ILE A 94 -6.91 -11.80 1.06
CA ILE A 94 -5.88 -11.12 0.26
C ILE A 94 -6.33 -11.06 -1.20
N GLU A 95 -6.11 -9.91 -1.83
CA GLU A 95 -6.20 -9.75 -3.27
C GLU A 95 -4.86 -9.39 -3.87
N TRP A 96 -4.69 -9.82 -5.12
CA TRP A 96 -3.49 -9.61 -5.90
C TRP A 96 -3.78 -8.63 -7.04
N GLY A 97 -2.94 -7.61 -7.19
CA GLY A 97 -3.09 -6.55 -8.17
C GLY A 97 -2.91 -6.98 -9.63
N VAL A 98 -2.50 -8.23 -9.89
CA VAL A 98 -2.28 -8.72 -11.25
C VAL A 98 -3.55 -8.68 -12.11
N ASP A 99 -4.72 -8.92 -11.51
CA ASP A 99 -6.01 -9.02 -12.22
C ASP A 99 -6.80 -7.69 -12.19
N TRP A 100 -6.19 -6.61 -11.71
CA TRP A 100 -6.84 -5.30 -11.75
C TRP A 100 -6.92 -4.74 -13.17
N LYS A 101 -7.90 -3.86 -13.39
CA LYS A 101 -8.08 -3.16 -14.68
C LYS A 101 -6.78 -2.50 -15.17
N GLN A 102 -6.02 -1.94 -14.24
CA GLN A 102 -4.62 -1.61 -14.46
C GLN A 102 -3.78 -2.55 -13.60
N SER A 103 -3.14 -3.51 -14.26
CA SER A 103 -2.38 -4.56 -13.59
C SER A 103 -1.22 -3.97 -12.79
N ASP A 104 -1.08 -4.43 -11.55
CA ASP A 104 0.03 -4.12 -10.66
C ASP A 104 0.55 -5.41 -10.01
N PRO A 105 1.36 -6.19 -10.73
CA PRO A 105 1.74 -7.53 -10.29
C PRO A 105 2.48 -7.60 -8.95
N PRO A 106 3.35 -6.65 -8.56
CA PRO A 106 3.98 -6.69 -7.24
C PRO A 106 3.00 -6.52 -6.07
N HIS A 107 1.83 -5.92 -6.30
CA HIS A 107 0.95 -5.41 -5.25
C HIS A 107 -0.01 -6.47 -4.70
N PHE A 108 0.01 -6.67 -3.38
CA PHE A 108 -0.94 -7.51 -2.63
C PHE A 108 -1.57 -6.69 -1.51
N GLN A 109 -2.88 -6.82 -1.30
CA GLN A 109 -3.56 -6.08 -0.24
C GLN A 109 -4.69 -6.86 0.42
N ILE A 110 -5.10 -6.39 1.59
CA ILE A 110 -6.35 -6.84 2.22
C ILE A 110 -7.54 -6.43 1.34
N ARG A 111 -8.41 -7.37 1.01
CA ARG A 111 -9.70 -7.11 0.35
C ARG A 111 -10.54 -6.17 1.20
N ASN A 112 -11.11 -5.14 0.56
CA ASN A 112 -11.91 -4.13 1.26
C ASN A 112 -11.17 -3.48 2.45
N TRP A 113 -9.84 -3.32 2.36
CA TRP A 113 -9.00 -2.77 3.45
C TRP A 113 -9.48 -1.45 4.05
N SER A 114 -10.21 -0.65 3.26
CA SER A 114 -10.76 0.64 3.70
C SER A 114 -11.92 0.50 4.68
N LYS A 115 -12.57 -0.68 4.75
CA LYS A 115 -13.62 -0.94 5.73
C LYS A 115 -13.01 -1.09 7.12
N GLY A 116 -13.48 -0.29 8.06
CA GLY A 116 -13.06 -0.35 9.46
C GLY A 116 -11.82 0.47 9.80
N ILE A 117 -11.34 1.33 8.89
CA ILE A 117 -10.31 2.33 9.23
C ILE A 117 -10.89 3.34 10.21
N SER A 118 -10.21 3.53 11.34
CA SER A 118 -10.67 4.46 12.37
C SER A 118 -10.47 5.91 11.94
N PHE A 119 -11.15 6.84 12.62
CA PHE A 119 -10.88 8.27 12.42
C PHE A 119 -9.41 8.61 12.73
N GLY A 120 -8.82 8.00 13.76
CA GLY A 120 -7.41 8.21 14.12
C GLY A 120 -6.46 7.81 13.00
N ASP A 121 -6.69 6.65 12.38
CA ASP A 121 -5.87 6.19 11.25
C ASP A 121 -6.00 7.14 10.05
N ASN A 122 -7.22 7.57 9.72
CA ASN A 122 -7.43 8.57 8.67
C ASN A 122 -6.75 9.92 9.00
N PHE A 123 -6.70 10.28 10.27
CA PHE A 123 -6.05 11.51 10.71
C PHE A 123 -4.54 11.44 10.53
N PHE A 124 -3.88 10.41 11.06
CA PHE A 124 -2.43 10.28 11.05
C PHE A 124 -1.89 9.72 9.72
N ASP A 125 -2.40 8.56 9.28
CA ASP A 125 -1.92 7.87 8.08
C ASP A 125 -2.60 8.39 6.80
N GLY A 126 -3.90 8.71 6.90
CA GLY A 126 -4.70 9.27 5.80
C GLY A 126 -4.41 10.75 5.49
N GLY A 127 -3.76 11.46 6.42
CA GLY A 127 -3.28 12.82 6.22
C GLY A 127 -4.28 13.93 6.50
N PHE A 128 -5.37 13.70 7.24
CA PHE A 128 -6.24 14.81 7.65
C PHE A 128 -5.52 15.85 8.51
N TRP A 129 -4.40 15.50 9.15
CA TRP A 129 -3.53 16.46 9.83
C TRP A 129 -3.05 17.58 8.91
N VAL A 130 -2.87 17.33 7.60
CA VAL A 130 -2.47 18.37 6.62
C VAL A 130 -3.53 19.47 6.54
N TRP A 131 -4.81 19.09 6.52
CA TRP A 131 -5.91 20.05 6.51
C TRP A 131 -6.03 20.84 7.82
N ALA A 132 -5.77 20.17 8.96
CA ALA A 132 -5.72 20.85 10.25
C ALA A 132 -4.62 21.93 10.26
N VAL A 133 -3.43 21.63 9.74
CA VAL A 133 -2.34 22.60 9.61
C VAL A 133 -2.72 23.77 8.70
N ILE A 134 -3.32 23.49 7.53
CA ILE A 134 -3.79 24.53 6.61
C ILE A 134 -4.83 25.44 7.29
N ALA A 135 -5.79 24.86 8.00
CA ALA A 135 -6.82 25.63 8.71
C ALA A 135 -6.22 26.54 9.78
N ILE A 136 -5.26 26.05 10.56
CA ILE A 136 -4.55 26.84 11.59
C ILE A 136 -3.83 28.03 10.94
N ILE A 137 -3.12 27.80 9.82
CA ILE A 137 -2.42 28.86 9.10
C ILE A 137 -3.40 29.92 8.57
N LEU A 138 -4.52 29.50 7.97
CA LEU A 138 -5.53 30.42 7.47
C LEU A 138 -6.15 31.26 8.59
N ILE A 139 -6.50 30.65 9.73
CA ILE A 139 -7.02 31.36 10.91
C ILE A 139 -6.00 32.38 11.41
N TYR A 140 -4.72 32.01 11.48
CA TYR A 140 -3.66 32.91 11.93
C TYR A 140 -3.45 34.11 10.99
N ILE A 141 -3.55 33.90 9.66
CA ILE A 141 -3.39 34.97 8.67
C ILE A 141 -4.61 35.89 8.64
N LEU A 142 -5.82 35.34 8.71
CA LEU A 142 -7.08 36.09 8.61
C LEU A 142 -7.52 36.74 9.94
N GLY A 143 -7.02 36.25 11.07
CA GLY A 143 -7.24 36.83 12.40
C GLY A 143 -6.24 37.93 12.77
N ARG A 144 -5.35 38.30 11.85
CA ARG A 144 -4.51 39.51 11.89
C ARG A 144 -5.16 40.59 11.03
#